data_AF-A0AAN5C674-F1
#
_entry.id   AF-A0AAN5C674-F1
#
_cell.length_a   1.000
_cell.length_b   1.000
_cell.length_c   1.000
_cell.angle_alpha   90.00
_cell.angle_beta   90.00
_cell.angle_gamma   90.00
#
_symmetry.space_group_name_H-M   'P 1'
#
loop_
_entity.id
_entity.type
_entity.pdbx_description
1 polymer ?
#
loop_
_entity_poly.entity_id
_entity_poly.type
_entity_poly.pdbx_seq_one_letter_code
_entity_poly.pdbx_strand_id
1 'polypeptide(L)'
;LISSLYSYINWAFKKTKLLTRSDGKIEWIFMINLTITLLALIGMVACLLIAGVDHQKMSYADLIGENLWITAILCLVTANWAGIISYQIRSYCWWVYKI
;
A
#
# COMPACT_ATOMS: atom_id res chain seq x y z
N LEU A 1 -4.47 1.02 10.34
CA LEU A 1 -3.17 1.73 10.34
C LEU A 1 -2.87 2.38 8.98
N ILE A 2 -2.86 1.63 7.88
CA ILE A 2 -2.69 2.19 6.53
C ILE A 2 -3.93 3.01 6.07
N SER A 3 -5.15 2.51 6.31
CA SER A 3 -6.39 3.25 5.99
C SER A 3 -6.53 4.57 6.78
N SER A 4 -6.12 4.57 8.06
CA SER A 4 -6.09 5.77 8.89
C SER A 4 -5.06 6.79 8.38
N LEU A 5 -3.94 6.32 7.84
CA LEU A 5 -2.90 7.17 7.26
C LEU A 5 -3.38 7.80 5.94
N TYR A 6 -4.07 7.01 5.11
CA TYR A 6 -4.76 7.49 3.91
C TYR A 6 -5.80 8.58 4.24
N SER A 7 -6.70 8.31 5.20
CA SER A 7 -7.71 9.29 5.63
C SER A 7 -7.09 10.58 6.17
N TYR A 8 -5.98 10.47 6.91
CA TYR A 8 -5.23 11.62 7.40
C TYR A 8 -4.61 12.44 6.26
N ILE A 9 -3.96 11.79 5.28
CA ILE A 9 -3.36 12.48 4.12
C ILE A 9 -4.46 13.17 3.28
N ASN A 10 -5.58 12.49 3.04
CA ASN A 10 -6.71 13.06 2.30
C ASN A 10 -7.36 14.24 3.05
N TRP A 11 -7.48 14.16 4.37
CA TRP A 11 -7.94 15.28 5.19
C TRP A 11 -6.96 16.45 5.21
N ALA A 12 -5.65 16.17 5.32
CA ALA A 12 -4.59 17.17 5.28
C ALA A 12 -4.51 17.86 3.90
N PHE A 13 -4.79 17.10 2.84
CA PHE A 13 -4.92 17.60 1.46
C PHE A 13 -6.08 18.58 1.34
N LYS A 14 -7.29 18.20 1.81
CA LYS A 14 -8.47 19.09 1.78
C LYS A 14 -8.27 20.40 2.55
N LYS A 15 -7.41 20.41 3.56
CA LYS A 15 -7.10 21.61 4.36
C LYS A 15 -5.86 22.37 3.89
N THR A 16 -5.28 22.02 2.73
CA THR A 16 -4.05 22.63 2.18
C THR A 16 -2.84 22.64 3.13
N LYS A 17 -2.90 21.90 4.25
CA LYS A 17 -1.86 21.86 5.30
C LYS A 17 -0.63 21.03 4.92
N LEU A 18 -0.69 20.31 3.80
CA LEU A 18 0.47 19.64 3.23
C LEU A 18 1.44 20.65 2.57
N LEU A 19 0.97 21.84 2.16
CA LEU A 19 1.78 22.91 1.53
C LEU A 19 2.77 23.57 2.47
N THR A 20 2.45 23.62 3.76
CA THR A 20 3.32 24.24 4.77
C THR A 20 4.29 23.25 5.40
N ARG A 21 4.29 21.98 4.97
CA ARG A 21 5.12 20.93 5.56
C ARG A 21 6.38 20.75 4.72
N SER A 22 7.53 20.66 5.40
CA SER A 22 8.84 20.53 4.77
C SER A 22 8.89 19.41 3.73
N ASP A 23 9.29 19.74 2.49
CA ASP A 23 9.30 18.85 1.33
C ASP A 23 9.98 17.50 1.60
N GLY A 24 11.12 17.50 2.32
CA GLY A 24 11.84 16.28 2.63
C GLY A 24 11.04 15.24 3.41
N LYS A 25 10.13 15.66 4.30
CA LYS A 25 9.30 14.70 5.07
C LYS A 25 8.24 14.04 4.18
N ILE A 26 7.75 14.74 3.17
CA ILE A 26 6.76 14.22 2.22
C ILE A 26 7.43 13.22 1.28
N GLU A 27 8.65 13.55 0.81
CA GLU A 27 9.47 12.64 0.00
C GLU A 27 9.80 11.33 0.73
N TRP A 28 10.18 11.40 2.00
CA TRP A 28 10.40 10.20 2.80
C TRP A 28 9.16 9.32 2.94
N ILE A 29 7.98 9.92 3.17
CA ILE A 29 6.71 9.16 3.24
C ILE A 29 6.40 8.52 1.88
N PHE A 30 6.64 9.22 0.78
CA PHE A 30 6.49 8.68 -0.56
C PHE A 30 7.40 7.46 -0.80
N MET A 31 8.69 7.58 -0.49
CA MET A 31 9.66 6.50 -0.68
C MET A 31 9.29 5.26 0.15
N ILE A 32 8.93 5.44 1.42
CA ILE A 32 8.52 4.32 2.29
C ILE A 32 7.29 3.60 1.73
N ASN A 33 6.26 4.34 1.32
CA ASN A 33 5.05 3.73 0.76
C ASN A 33 5.33 3.03 -0.57
N LEU A 34 6.20 3.59 -1.42
CA LEU A 34 6.63 2.96 -2.66
C LEU A 34 7.35 1.63 -2.40
N THR A 35 8.29 1.61 -1.44
CA THR A 35 9.01 0.38 -1.06
C THR A 35 8.05 -0.68 -0.50
N ILE A 36 7.10 -0.28 0.35
CA ILE A 36 6.07 -1.18 0.88
C ILE A 36 5.21 -1.76 -0.25
N THR A 37 4.79 -0.94 -1.21
CA THR A 37 4.03 -1.42 -2.37
C THR A 37 4.79 -2.46 -3.18
N LEU A 38 6.06 -2.20 -3.49
CA LEU A 38 6.89 -3.14 -4.26
C LEU A 38 7.11 -4.44 -3.49
N LEU A 39 7.45 -4.34 -2.20
CA LEU A 39 7.67 -5.52 -1.36
C LEU A 39 6.39 -6.35 -1.20
N ALA A 40 5.24 -5.70 -1.04
CA ALA A 40 3.95 -6.36 -0.95
C ALA A 40 3.55 -7.05 -2.27
N LEU A 41 3.85 -6.45 -3.44
CA LEU A 41 3.63 -7.10 -4.74
C LEU A 41 4.50 -8.35 -4.90
N ILE A 42 5.78 -8.28 -4.52
CA ILE A 42 6.68 -9.44 -4.55
C ILE A 42 6.17 -10.53 -3.61
N GLY A 43 5.79 -10.16 -2.38
CA GLY A 43 5.22 -11.09 -1.39
C GLY A 43 3.93 -11.75 -1.88
N MET A 44 3.06 -11.00 -2.55
CA MET A 44 1.84 -11.54 -3.17
C MET A 44 2.19 -12.59 -4.22
N VAL A 45 3.11 -12.30 -5.15
CA VAL A 45 3.50 -13.24 -6.21
C VAL A 45 4.11 -14.51 -5.59
N ALA A 46 4.99 -14.37 -4.60
CA ALA A 46 5.56 -15.50 -3.89
C ALA A 46 4.48 -16.37 -3.22
N CYS A 47 3.53 -15.76 -2.51
CA CYS A 47 2.43 -16.48 -1.87
C CYS A 47 1.55 -17.22 -2.89
N LEU A 48 1.26 -16.60 -4.04
CA LEU A 48 0.47 -17.24 -5.11
C LEU A 48 1.20 -18.43 -5.73
N LEU A 49 2.50 -18.31 -5.97
CA LEU A 49 3.32 -19.40 -6.53
C LEU A 49 3.37 -20.59 -5.57
N ILE A 50 3.65 -20.34 -4.28
CA ILE A 50 3.73 -21.40 -3.27
C ILE A 50 2.35 -22.04 -3.07
N ALA A 51 1.29 -21.24 -2.95
CA ALA A 51 -0.08 -21.75 -2.81
C ALA A 51 -0.51 -22.61 -4.01
N GLY A 52 -0.08 -22.24 -5.21
CA GLY A 52 -0.32 -22.99 -6.43
C GLY A 52 0.43 -24.33 -6.48
N VAL A 53 1.70 -24.34 -6.09
CA VAL A 53 2.56 -25.55 -6.05
C VAL A 53 2.10 -26.51 -4.96
N ASP A 54 1.75 -26.00 -3.78
CA ASP A 54 1.27 -26.80 -2.65
C ASP A 54 -0.21 -27.22 -2.78
N HIS A 55 -0.85 -26.85 -3.89
CA HIS A 55 -2.26 -27.14 -4.16
C HIS A 55 -3.19 -26.79 -3.00
N GLN A 56 -2.90 -25.69 -2.28
CA GLN A 56 -3.71 -25.24 -1.16
C GLN A 56 -5.13 -24.94 -1.64
N LYS A 57 -6.15 -25.43 -0.92
CA LYS A 57 -7.55 -25.23 -1.29
C LYS A 57 -8.20 -24.16 -0.40
N MET A 58 -9.30 -23.60 -0.86
CA MET A 58 -10.16 -22.71 -0.07
C MET A 58 -11.20 -23.50 0.74
N SER A 59 -10.80 -24.65 1.30
CA SER A 59 -11.68 -25.43 2.19
C SER A 59 -11.69 -24.83 3.60
N TYR A 60 -12.78 -25.00 4.33
CA TYR A 60 -12.88 -24.55 5.73
C TYR A 60 -11.76 -25.12 6.61
N ALA A 61 -11.32 -26.36 6.35
CA ALA A 61 -10.20 -26.97 7.06
C ALA A 61 -8.85 -26.25 6.79
N ASP A 62 -8.61 -25.85 5.54
CA ASP A 62 -7.38 -25.15 5.12
C ASP A 62 -7.38 -23.68 5.53
N LEU A 63 -8.54 -23.13 5.90
CA LEU A 63 -8.71 -21.77 6.40
C LEU A 63 -8.42 -21.64 7.91
N ILE A 64 -8.42 -22.76 8.65
CA ILE A 64 -8.10 -22.77 10.08
C ILE A 64 -6.58 -22.69 10.30
N GLY A 65 -5.78 -23.03 9.29
CA GLY A 65 -4.32 -22.94 9.29
C GLY A 65 -3.77 -21.74 8.52
N GLU A 66 -2.49 -21.81 8.18
CA GLU A 66 -1.81 -20.77 7.40
C GLU A 66 -2.21 -20.89 5.91
N ASN A 67 -3.09 -19.99 5.48
CA ASN A 67 -3.60 -19.97 4.11
C ASN A 67 -2.91 -18.89 3.27
N LEU A 68 -2.02 -19.33 2.38
CA LEU A 68 -1.21 -18.43 1.54
C LEU A 68 -2.06 -17.67 0.52
N TRP A 69 -3.26 -18.16 0.17
CA TRP A 69 -4.21 -17.40 -0.66
C TRP A 69 -4.71 -16.15 0.07
N ILE A 70 -5.03 -16.28 1.35
CA ILE A 70 -5.44 -15.13 2.18
C ILE A 70 -4.26 -14.17 2.34
N THR A 71 -3.06 -14.70 2.60
CA THR A 71 -1.85 -13.88 2.72
C THR A 71 -1.56 -13.12 1.43
N ALA A 72 -1.72 -13.75 0.26
CA ALA A 72 -1.58 -13.09 -1.04
C ALA A 72 -2.58 -11.94 -1.20
N ILE A 73 -3.85 -12.15 -0.81
CA ILE A 73 -4.87 -11.09 -0.84
C ILE A 73 -4.52 -9.95 0.12
N LEU A 74 -4.03 -10.25 1.32
CA LEU A 74 -3.59 -9.24 2.29
C LEU A 74 -2.41 -8.42 1.75
N CYS A 75 -1.46 -9.05 1.07
CA CYS A 75 -0.37 -8.39 0.37
C CYS A 75 -0.90 -7.48 -0.74
N LEU A 76 -1.87 -7.94 -1.55
CA LEU A 76 -2.50 -7.14 -2.60
C LEU A 76 -3.21 -5.90 -2.02
N VAL A 77 -3.99 -6.07 -0.96
CA VAL A 77 -4.68 -4.97 -0.29
C VAL A 77 -3.67 -3.96 0.23
N THR A 78 -2.60 -4.42 0.87
CA THR A 78 -1.51 -3.57 1.37
C THR A 78 -0.83 -2.79 0.25
N ALA A 79 -0.50 -3.46 -0.87
CA ALA A 79 0.09 -2.84 -2.04
C ALA A 79 -0.80 -1.75 -2.62
N ASN A 80 -2.11 -2.01 -2.73
CA ASN A 80 -3.08 -1.08 -3.28
C ASN A 80 -3.18 0.19 -2.42
N TRP A 81 -3.34 0.06 -1.11
CA TRP A 81 -3.44 1.21 -0.23
C TRP A 81 -2.16 2.05 -0.19
N ALA A 82 -0.98 1.42 -0.09
CA ALA A 82 0.30 2.13 -0.12
C ALA A 82 0.56 2.80 -1.49
N GLY A 83 0.10 2.17 -2.58
CA GLY A 83 0.18 2.70 -3.94
C GLY A 83 -0.69 3.95 -4.11
N ILE A 84 -1.93 3.93 -3.63
CA ILE A 84 -2.84 5.07 -3.66
C ILE A 84 -2.26 6.26 -2.89
N ILE A 85 -1.68 6.02 -1.69
CA ILE A 85 -1.02 7.07 -0.90
C ILE A 85 0.13 7.71 -1.70
N SER A 86 0.98 6.88 -2.30
CA SER A 86 2.12 7.35 -3.12
C SER A 86 1.66 8.15 -4.34
N TYR A 87 0.61 7.70 -5.01
CA TYR A 87 0.02 8.40 -6.16
C TYR A 87 -0.56 9.75 -5.78
N GLN A 88 -1.25 9.85 -4.65
CA GLN A 88 -1.78 11.12 -4.15
C GLN A 88 -0.66 12.12 -3.83
N ILE A 89 0.42 11.66 -3.18
CA ILE A 89 1.59 12.51 -2.89
C ILE A 89 2.24 13.00 -4.19
N ARG A 90 2.44 12.12 -5.19
CA ARG A 90 3.03 12.49 -6.48
C ARG A 90 2.16 13.49 -7.25
N SER A 91 0.85 13.24 -7.30
CA SER A 91 -0.11 14.14 -7.95
C SER A 91 -0.09 15.53 -7.30
N TYR A 92 0.09 15.58 -5.98
CA TYR A 92 0.24 16.82 -5.23
C TYR A 92 1.54 17.56 -5.58
N CYS A 93 2.70 16.90 -5.59
CA CYS A 93 3.94 17.56 -6.02
C CYS A 93 3.79 18.17 -7.42
N TRP A 94 3.19 17.43 -8.36
CA TRP A 94 2.92 17.92 -9.71
C TRP A 94 2.01 19.17 -9.75
N TRP A 95 1.04 19.30 -8.85
CA TRP A 95 0.17 20.49 -8.77
C TRP A 95 0.89 21.71 -8.18
N VAL A 96 1.75 21.52 -7.19
CA VAL A 96 2.48 22.62 -6.53
C VAL A 96 3.53 23.23 -7.43
N TYR A 97 4.31 22.41 -8.15
CA TYR A 97 5.37 22.89 -9.05
C TYR A 97 4.86 23.45 -10.39
N LYS A 98 3.54 23.50 -10.60
CA LYS A 98 2.91 24.02 -11.82
C LYS A 98 2.23 25.39 -11.63
N ILE A 99 2.33 25.97 -10.44
CA ILE A 99 1.96 27.37 -10.11
C ILE A 99 3.23 28.21 -10.15
#